data_AF-A0A7C7ISJ4-F1
#
_entry.id   AF-A0A7C7ISJ4-F1
#
_cell.length_a   1.000
_cell.length_b   1.000
_cell.length_c   1.000
_cell.angle_alpha   90.00
_cell.angle_beta   90.00
_cell.angle_gamma   90.00
#
_symmetry.space_group_name_H-M   'P 1'
#
loop_
_entity.id
_entity.type
_entity.pdbx_description
1 polymer ?
#
loop_
_entity_poly.entity_id
_entity_poly.type
_entity_poly.pdbx_seq_one_letter_code
_entity_poly.pdbx_strand_id
1 'polypeptide(L)'
;MQQIFRFTVRGKNVIEFEVYLSSDHVDFEKPVVVTFQTIQDKGNKLTPGEKFVAFNRKVKKDVGVLLRGFKGARDPNVFFDARITVSTQKAVEFAAIQ
;
A
#
# COMPACT_ATOMS: atom_id res chain seq x y z
N MET A 1 18.41 -14.78 3.08
CA MET A 1 17.50 -13.84 3.80
C MET A 1 16.39 -13.43 2.85
N GLN A 2 15.13 -13.55 3.27
CA GLN A 2 13.95 -13.33 2.44
C GLN A 2 13.45 -11.90 2.66
N GLN A 3 13.51 -11.03 1.64
CA GLN A 3 13.11 -9.63 1.77
C GLN A 3 11.59 -9.49 1.64
N ILE A 4 10.92 -9.10 2.73
CA ILE A 4 9.49 -8.73 2.75
C ILE A 4 9.42 -7.21 2.62
N PHE A 5 8.64 -6.72 1.66
CA PHE A 5 8.46 -5.28 1.44
C PHE A 5 7.41 -4.73 2.39
N ARG A 6 7.80 -3.77 3.23
CA ARG A 6 6.95 -3.16 4.25
C ARG A 6 6.88 -1.65 4.04
N PHE A 7 5.67 -1.13 3.90
CA PHE A 7 5.39 0.30 3.80
C PHE A 7 4.61 0.76 5.03
N THR A 8 4.89 1.97 5.51
CA THR A 8 4.09 2.63 6.55
C THR A 8 3.51 3.92 5.98
N VAL A 9 2.18 4.03 6.01
CA VAL A 9 1.46 5.24 5.65
C VAL A 9 0.92 5.88 6.91
N ARG A 10 1.14 7.19 7.07
CA ARG A 10 0.62 7.97 8.19
C ARG A 10 -0.34 9.01 7.67
N GLY A 11 -1.51 9.14 8.28
CA GLY A 11 -2.51 10.11 7.83
C GLY A 11 -3.56 10.45 8.88
N LYS A 12 -4.14 11.64 8.73
CA LYS A 12 -5.31 12.10 9.48
C LYS A 12 -6.51 12.10 8.54
N ASN A 13 -7.66 11.59 8.98
CA ASN A 13 -8.91 11.56 8.21
C ASN A 13 -8.79 10.87 6.84
N VAL A 14 -7.88 9.90 6.71
CA VAL A 14 -7.78 9.05 5.51
C VAL A 14 -8.77 7.92 5.69
N ILE A 15 -9.58 7.65 4.66
CA ILE A 15 -10.54 6.53 4.60
C ILE A 15 -10.00 5.41 3.69
N GLU A 16 -9.38 5.81 2.59
CA GLU A 16 -8.81 4.93 1.59
C GLU A 16 -7.64 5.65 0.91
N PHE A 17 -6.67 4.89 0.43
CA PHE A 17 -5.60 5.40 -0.42
C PHE A 17 -5.13 4.34 -1.41
N GLU A 18 -4.50 4.80 -2.49
CA GLU A 18 -3.88 3.93 -3.50
C GLU A 18 -2.37 3.89 -3.31
N VAL A 19 -1.78 2.70 -3.49
CA VAL A 19 -0.33 2.53 -3.58
C VAL A 19 0.01 1.98 -4.95
N TYR A 20 0.85 2.70 -5.65
CA TYR A 20 1.39 2.33 -6.95
C TYR A 20 2.75 1.67 -6.76
N LEU A 21 2.93 0.48 -7.33
CA LEU A 21 4.10 -0.37 -7.09
C LEU A 21 4.75 -0.76 -8.41
N SER A 22 6.08 -0.68 -8.46
CA SER A 22 6.89 -1.20 -9.56
C SER A 22 7.50 -2.55 -9.18
N SER A 23 7.40 -3.52 -10.08
CA SER A 23 8.04 -4.83 -9.96
C SER A 23 9.57 -4.77 -10.11
N ASP A 24 10.12 -3.64 -10.56
CA ASP A 24 11.56 -3.37 -10.58
C ASP A 24 12.13 -3.14 -9.15
N HIS A 25 11.27 -2.77 -8.20
CA HIS A 25 11.66 -2.45 -6.82
C HIS A 25 10.99 -3.34 -5.77
N VAL A 26 9.87 -3.98 -6.10
CA VAL A 26 9.08 -4.78 -5.16
C VAL A 26 8.85 -6.16 -5.74
N ASP A 27 9.25 -7.18 -4.99
CA ASP A 27 9.03 -8.58 -5.36
C ASP A 27 7.55 -8.95 -5.14
N PHE A 28 6.80 -9.03 -6.24
CA PHE A 28 5.37 -9.38 -6.23
C PHE A 28 5.10 -10.86 -5.94
N GLU A 29 6.11 -11.73 -6.02
CA GLU A 29 5.98 -13.13 -5.60
C GLU A 29 5.91 -13.27 -4.07
N LYS A 30 6.20 -12.19 -3.34
CA LYS A 30 6.11 -12.13 -1.89
C LYS A 30 4.96 -11.23 -1.44
N PRO A 31 4.42 -11.45 -0.22
CA PRO A 31 3.45 -10.54 0.35
C PRO A 31 4.02 -9.13 0.51
N VAL A 32 3.25 -8.14 0.07
CA VAL A 32 3.47 -6.73 0.40
C VAL A 32 2.68 -6.44 1.66
N VAL A 33 3.32 -5.81 2.63
CA VAL A 33 2.69 -5.40 3.90
C VAL A 33 2.58 -3.88 3.93
N VAL A 34 1.36 -3.36 4.03
CA VAL A 34 1.11 -1.93 4.26
C VAL A 34 0.53 -1.76 5.66
N THR A 35 1.20 -0.96 6.45
CA THR A 35 0.75 -0.57 7.79
C THR A 35 0.22 0.85 7.73
N PHE A 36 -0.98 1.07 8.25
CA PHE A 36 -1.52 2.41 8.42
C PHE A 36 -1.33 2.85 9.87
N GLN A 37 -0.96 4.11 10.07
CA GLN A 37 -0.91 4.73 11.39
C GLN A 37 -1.69 6.05 11.35
N THR A 38 -2.72 6.13 12.18
CA THR A 38 -3.50 7.36 12.33
C THR A 38 -2.62 8.48 12.88
N ILE A 39 -2.89 9.71 12.47
CA ILE A 39 -2.34 10.91 13.11
C ILE A 39 -3.45 11.52 13.96
N GLN A 40 -3.19 11.64 15.27
CA GLN A 40 -4.07 12.32 16.20
C GLN A 40 -3.67 13.79 16.29
N ASP A 41 -4.66 14.65 16.19
CA ASP A 41 -4.51 16.08 16.41
C ASP A 41 -4.96 16.42 17.82
N LYS A 42 -4.01 16.81 18.68
CA LYS A 42 -4.27 17.25 20.05
C LYS A 42 -4.21 18.77 20.17
N GLY A 43 -4.71 19.48 19.16
CA GLY A 43 -4.75 20.94 19.07
C GLY A 43 -3.42 21.54 18.61
N ASN A 44 -2.41 21.50 19.48
CA ASN A 44 -1.08 22.08 19.21
C ASN A 44 -0.03 21.06 18.75
N LYS A 45 -0.39 19.77 18.66
CA LYS A 45 0.56 18.72 18.32
C LYS A 45 -0.08 17.59 17.54
N LEU A 46 0.52 17.27 16.40
CA LEU A 46 0.27 16.04 15.67
C LEU A 46 1.05 14.91 16.35
N THR A 47 0.34 13.91 16.83
CA THR A 47 0.93 12.75 17.50
C THR A 47 0.56 11.47 16.76
N PRO A 48 1.45 10.46 16.69
CA PRO A 48 1.09 9.17 16.13
C PRO A 48 0.01 8.50 16.98
N GLY A 49 -1.07 8.06 16.34
CA GLY A 49 -2.14 7.28 16.94
C GLY A 49 -1.96 5.78 16.71
N GLU A 50 -3.09 5.07 16.69
CA GLU A 50 -3.17 3.63 16.43
C GLU A 50 -2.47 3.25 15.12
N LYS A 51 -1.72 2.15 15.17
CA LYS A 51 -1.00 1.55 14.04
C LYS A 51 -1.48 0.12 13.83
N PHE A 52 -1.89 -0.22 12.62
CA PHE A 52 -2.40 -1.55 12.28
C PHE A 52 -2.06 -1.94 10.83
N VAL A 53 -2.05 -3.25 10.55
CA VAL A 53 -1.81 -3.77 9.20
C VAL A 53 -3.08 -3.55 8.37
N ALA A 54 -2.99 -2.70 7.35
CA ALA A 54 -4.10 -2.39 6.47
C ALA A 54 -4.11 -3.28 5.20
N PHE A 55 -2.97 -3.90 4.89
CA PHE A 55 -2.83 -4.81 3.75
C PHE A 55 -1.70 -5.81 4.02
N ASN A 56 -1.95 -7.10 3.78
CA ASN A 56 -0.93 -8.15 3.82
C ASN A 56 -1.30 -9.28 2.85
N ARG A 57 -0.90 -9.12 1.58
CA ARG A 57 -1.13 -10.13 0.53
C ARG A 57 -0.16 -9.93 -0.63
N LYS A 58 -0.05 -10.94 -1.50
CA LYS A 58 0.69 -10.80 -2.76
C LYS A 58 -0.02 -9.77 -3.66
N VAL A 59 0.77 -9.02 -4.41
CA VAL A 59 0.29 -8.01 -5.36
C VAL A 59 0.26 -8.62 -6.75
N LYS A 60 -0.84 -8.42 -7.49
CA LYS A 60 -0.93 -8.81 -8.89
C LYS A 60 -0.68 -7.59 -9.76
N LYS A 61 -0.02 -7.80 -10.90
CA LYS A 61 0.12 -6.76 -11.91
C LYS A 61 -1.26 -6.31 -12.38
N ASP A 62 -1.47 -5.00 -12.48
CA ASP A 62 -2.72 -4.41 -12.95
C ASP A 62 -2.52 -3.96 -14.40
N VAL A 63 -3.21 -4.61 -15.34
CA VAL A 63 -3.11 -4.31 -16.77
C VAL A 63 -3.59 -2.88 -17.09
N GLY A 64 -4.50 -2.32 -16.29
CA GLY A 64 -4.95 -0.93 -16.42
C GLY A 64 -3.89 0.10 -15.97
N VAL A 65 -2.95 -0.32 -15.12
CA VAL A 65 -1.78 0.49 -14.69
C VAL A 65 -0.61 0.26 -15.67
N LEU A 66 -0.52 -0.94 -16.23
CA LEU A 66 0.40 -1.29 -17.30
C LEU A 66 -0.07 -0.68 -18.63
N LEU A 67 0.16 0.62 -18.83
CA LEU A 67 0.19 1.19 -20.17
C LEU A 67 1.43 0.67 -20.90
N ARG A 68 1.42 -0.62 -21.25
CA ARG A 68 2.52 -1.38 -21.86
C ARG A 68 2.97 -0.78 -23.21
N GLY A 69 2.09 -0.02 -23.87
CA GLY A 69 2.41 0.77 -25.07
C GLY A 69 3.00 2.17 -24.81
N PHE A 70 2.83 2.75 -23.62
CA PHE A 70 3.44 4.03 -23.22
C PHE A 70 4.80 3.85 -22.52
N LYS A 71 5.06 2.66 -21.95
CA LYS A 71 6.34 2.34 -21.29
C LYS A 71 7.56 2.41 -22.20
N GLY A 72 7.36 2.22 -23.51
CA GLY A 72 8.42 2.39 -24.50
C GLY A 72 8.65 3.83 -24.97
N ALA A 73 7.73 4.77 -24.70
CA ALA A 73 7.70 6.05 -25.41
C ALA A 73 7.99 7.30 -24.55
N ARG A 74 7.69 7.31 -23.24
CA ARG A 74 7.89 8.53 -22.42
C ARG A 74 8.22 8.21 -20.95
N ASP A 75 9.38 8.69 -20.53
CA ASP A 75 9.95 8.78 -19.17
C ASP A 75 10.25 7.45 -18.41
N PRO A 76 11.53 7.02 -18.31
CA PRO A 76 11.93 5.82 -17.55
C PRO A 76 11.62 5.87 -16.04
N ASN A 77 11.26 7.03 -15.48
CA ASN A 77 11.09 7.19 -14.04
C ASN A 77 9.64 7.00 -13.54
N VAL A 78 8.67 6.73 -14.41
CA VAL A 78 7.23 6.73 -14.05
C VAL A 78 6.51 5.45 -14.50
N PHE A 79 7.05 4.29 -14.16
CA PHE A 79 6.41 3.02 -14.49
C PHE A 79 6.04 2.21 -13.25
N PHE A 80 4.74 2.13 -13.01
CA PHE A 80 4.15 1.22 -12.03
C PHE A 80 3.58 0.01 -12.75
N ASP A 81 3.65 -1.15 -12.12
CA ASP A 81 3.14 -2.41 -12.65
C ASP A 81 1.86 -2.87 -11.93
N ALA A 82 1.57 -2.29 -10.77
CA ALA A 82 0.39 -2.60 -9.98
C ALA A 82 -0.12 -1.38 -9.21
N ARG A 83 -1.42 -1.39 -8.92
CA ARG A 83 -2.09 -0.49 -8.00
C ARG A 83 -2.83 -1.32 -6.97
N ILE A 84 -2.64 -1.00 -5.69
CA ILE A 84 -3.44 -1.56 -4.60
C ILE A 84 -4.24 -0.45 -3.94
N THR A 85 -5.51 -0.73 -3.69
CA THR A 85 -6.39 0.13 -2.90
C THR A 85 -6.37 -0.38 -1.47
N VAL A 86 -6.06 0.49 -0.53
CA VAL A 86 -5.92 0.19 0.89
C VAL A 86 -6.94 1.01 1.68
N SER A 87 -7.91 0.32 2.29
CA SER A 87 -8.82 0.94 3.24
C SER A 87 -8.12 1.11 4.59
N THR A 88 -8.28 2.29 5.18
CA THR A 88 -7.85 2.60 6.55
C THR A 88 -8.99 2.41 7.55
N GLN A 89 -10.19 2.09 7.06
CA GLN A 89 -11.23 1.58 7.92
C GLN A 89 -10.76 0.21 8.40
N LYS A 90 -10.67 0.05 9.70
CA LYS A 90 -10.25 -1.20 10.32
C LYS A 90 -11.24 -2.28 9.86
N ALA A 91 -10.81 -3.13 8.92
CA ALA A 91 -11.55 -4.34 8.63
C ALA A 91 -11.61 -5.09 9.96
N VAL A 92 -12.80 -5.36 10.44
CA VAL A 92 -13.05 -6.22 11.60
C VAL A 92 -12.34 -7.54 11.30
N GLU A 93 -11.17 -7.77 11.90
CA GLU A 93 -10.38 -8.97 11.65
C GLU A 93 -11.11 -10.18 12.22
N PHE A 94 -11.61 -11.01 11.29
CA PHE A 94 -11.63 -12.47 11.34
C PHE A 94 -11.95 -13.11 12.69
N ALA A 95 -13.24 -13.10 13.06
CA ALA A 95 -13.83 -14.22 13.77
C ALA A 95 -14.44 -15.18 12.74
N ALA A 96 -14.13 -16.47 12.88
CA ALA A 96 -14.55 -17.62 12.07
C ALA A 96 -13.76 -17.82 10.76
N ILE A 97 -12.68 -18.61 10.84
CA ILE A 97 -12.72 -20.02 10.39
C ILE A 97 -11.90 -20.83 11.40
N GLN A 98 -12.58 -21.73 12.12
CA GLN A 98 -12.00 -22.80 12.95
C GLN A 98 -11.39 -23.90 12.08
#